data_AF-A0A977L694-F1
#
_entry.id   AF-A0A977L694-F1
#
_cell.length_a   1.000
_cell.length_b   1.000
_cell.length_c   1.000
_cell.angle_alpha   90.00
_cell.angle_beta   90.00
_cell.angle_gamma   90.00
#
_symmetry.space_group_name_H-M   'P 1'
#
loop_
_entity.id
_entity.type
_entity.pdbx_description
1 polymer ?
#
loop_
_entity_poly.entity_id
_entity_poly.type
_entity_poly.pdbx_seq_one_letter_code
_entity_poly.pdbx_strand_id
1 'polypeptide(L)'
;MAKKKGGFVDLIFTAIMPKVYGIGAAVVIVGALFKIQHWQGANEMLILGLGTEAVIFFLSAFEPKHAEVDWSKVYPELAEDFEAQVTTPTRISNRPSAGESPLLKIDEMLKTAKVDQNLLDNLGKGLTNLATSASQMSNLSNAAVATNEYAKNVQTAASSLMEMNKSYGTAMKAVGAMADASKDTSEYHAQVKKVTNNLASLNAVYEMELKDADSHVKNMNKFYESLTGAMQGLSKVGENTSKFTTELGTLTNNLTALNKVYGSMLTAMRGSN
;
A
#
# COMPACT_ATOMS: atom_id res chain seq x y z
N MET A 1 -40.29 -14.42 27.47
CA MET A 1 -39.48 -15.62 27.77
C MET A 1 -38.03 -15.36 27.39
N ALA A 2 -37.14 -15.20 28.37
CA ALA A 2 -35.71 -14.98 28.13
C ALA A 2 -35.08 -16.27 27.59
N LYS A 3 -34.70 -16.27 26.31
CA LYS A 3 -34.16 -17.45 25.64
C LYS A 3 -32.68 -17.61 26.05
N LYS A 4 -32.47 -18.42 27.07
CA LYS A 4 -31.16 -18.91 27.53
C LYS A 4 -30.54 -19.76 26.41
N LYS A 5 -29.69 -19.17 25.55
CA LYS A 5 -28.87 -19.91 24.58
C LYS A 5 -27.55 -19.16 24.33
N GLY A 6 -26.55 -19.46 25.16
CA GLY A 6 -25.15 -19.20 24.86
C GLY A 6 -24.39 -20.46 25.24
N GLY A 7 -24.22 -21.37 24.27
CA GLY A 7 -23.46 -22.59 24.49
C GLY A 7 -21.97 -22.28 24.63
N PHE A 8 -21.20 -23.20 25.21
CA PHE A 8 -19.73 -23.09 25.35
C PHE A 8 -19.03 -22.66 24.03
N VAL A 9 -19.56 -23.12 22.90
CA VAL A 9 -19.11 -22.78 21.54
C VAL A 9 -19.31 -21.29 21.21
N ASP A 10 -20.43 -20.70 21.59
CA ASP A 10 -20.74 -19.28 21.37
C ASP A 10 -19.86 -18.39 22.25
N LEU A 11 -19.54 -18.83 23.47
CA LEU A 11 -18.62 -18.12 24.36
C LEU A 11 -17.17 -18.17 23.85
N ILE A 12 -16.76 -19.30 23.26
CA ILE A 12 -15.47 -19.44 22.59
C ILE A 12 -15.37 -18.50 21.40
N PHE A 13 -16.36 -18.50 20.51
CA PHE A 13 -16.27 -17.72 19.30
C PHE A 13 -16.47 -16.22 19.54
N THR A 14 -17.39 -15.84 20.44
CA THR A 14 -17.74 -14.42 20.62
C THR A 14 -16.80 -13.69 21.59
N ALA A 15 -16.21 -14.39 22.58
CA ALA A 15 -15.36 -13.75 23.60
C ALA A 15 -13.90 -14.18 23.59
N ILE A 16 -13.58 -15.40 23.12
CA ILE A 16 -12.22 -15.94 23.19
C ILE A 16 -11.46 -15.69 21.88
N MET A 17 -12.01 -16.01 20.70
CA MET A 17 -11.21 -15.81 19.47
C MET A 17 -10.90 -14.37 19.07
N PRO A 18 -11.70 -13.33 19.38
CA PRO A 18 -11.23 -11.94 19.24
C PRO A 18 -9.96 -11.65 20.05
N LYS A 19 -9.81 -12.27 21.22
CA LYS A 19 -8.60 -12.14 22.05
C LYS A 19 -7.45 -12.95 21.48
N VAL A 20 -7.71 -14.13 20.94
CA VAL A 20 -6.69 -14.97 20.26
C VAL A 20 -6.15 -14.24 19.03
N TYR A 21 -7.00 -13.63 18.21
CA TYR A 21 -6.59 -12.77 17.10
C TYR A 21 -5.74 -11.58 17.56
N GLY A 22 -6.18 -10.87 18.61
CA GLY A 22 -5.43 -9.74 19.15
C GLY A 22 -4.05 -10.13 19.70
N ILE A 23 -3.95 -11.25 20.42
CA ILE A 23 -2.70 -11.76 20.97
C ILE A 23 -1.79 -12.25 19.84
N GLY A 24 -2.33 -12.98 18.86
CA GLY A 24 -1.58 -13.44 17.68
C GLY A 24 -0.98 -12.30 16.88
N ALA A 25 -1.81 -11.30 16.55
CA ALA A 25 -1.37 -10.11 15.84
C ALA A 25 -0.26 -9.37 16.58
N ALA A 26 -0.33 -9.28 17.92
CA ALA A 26 0.73 -8.67 18.72
C ALA A 26 2.06 -9.43 18.60
N VAL A 27 2.04 -10.77 18.63
CA VAL A 27 3.27 -11.59 18.47
C VAL A 27 3.86 -11.43 17.07
N VAL A 28 3.03 -11.36 16.02
CA VAL A 28 3.46 -11.12 14.63
C VAL A 28 4.11 -9.74 14.49
N ILE A 29 3.50 -8.70 15.05
CA ILE A 29 4.03 -7.33 15.00
C ILE A 29 5.38 -7.25 15.71
N VAL A 30 5.54 -7.92 16.86
CA VAL A 30 6.84 -7.98 17.56
C VAL A 30 7.88 -8.74 16.74
N GLY A 31 7.52 -9.84 16.09
CA GLY A 31 8.41 -10.58 15.18
C GLY A 31 8.87 -9.73 13.99
N ALA A 32 7.95 -8.99 13.36
CA ALA A 32 8.25 -8.06 12.28
C ALA A 32 9.15 -6.90 12.75
N LEU A 33 8.90 -6.35 13.94
CA LEU A 33 9.71 -5.29 14.54
C LEU A 33 11.16 -5.73 14.72
N PHE A 34 11.39 -6.93 15.26
CA PHE A 34 12.73 -7.50 15.43
C PHE A 34 13.46 -7.63 14.08
N LYS A 35 12.74 -8.03 13.02
CA LYS A 35 13.29 -8.15 11.67
C LYS A 35 13.71 -6.79 11.10
N ILE A 36 12.92 -5.75 11.31
CA ILE A 36 13.22 -4.39 10.84
C ILE A 36 14.40 -3.78 11.61
N GLN A 37 14.48 -4.00 12.93
CA GLN A 37 15.56 -3.47 13.77
C GLN A 37 16.86 -4.29 13.75
N HIS A 38 16.90 -5.42 13.03
CA HIS A 38 18.09 -6.28 12.90
C HIS A 38 18.64 -6.77 14.24
N TRP A 39 17.77 -6.97 15.24
CA TRP A 39 18.16 -7.48 16.55
C TRP A 39 18.59 -8.95 16.48
N GLN A 40 19.48 -9.36 17.38
CA GLN A 40 19.90 -10.76 17.48
C GLN A 40 18.68 -11.63 17.80
N GLY A 41 18.48 -12.72 17.05
CA GLY A 41 17.29 -13.56 17.18
C GLY A 41 16.09 -13.14 16.29
N ALA A 42 16.28 -12.19 15.37
CA ALA A 42 15.20 -11.67 14.54
C ALA A 42 14.51 -12.71 13.65
N ASN A 43 15.26 -13.69 13.13
CA ASN A 43 14.68 -14.73 12.30
C ASN A 43 13.81 -15.68 13.13
N GLU A 44 14.26 -16.02 14.33
CA GLU A 44 13.59 -16.89 15.27
C GLU A 44 12.27 -16.26 15.75
N MET A 45 12.30 -14.97 16.11
CA MET A 45 11.09 -14.23 16.49
C MET A 45 10.11 -14.06 15.32
N LEU A 46 10.61 -13.88 14.09
CA LEU A 46 9.75 -13.78 12.90
C LEU A 46 9.08 -15.13 12.58
N ILE A 47 9.81 -16.24 12.68
CA ILE A 47 9.26 -17.59 12.49
C ILE A 47 8.19 -17.88 13.55
N LEU A 48 8.43 -17.48 14.80
CA LEU A 48 7.46 -17.68 15.88
C LEU A 48 6.19 -16.83 15.69
N GLY A 49 6.33 -15.58 15.24
CA GLY A 49 5.21 -14.70 14.88
C GLY A 49 4.39 -15.27 13.73
N LEU A 50 5.01 -15.51 12.58
CA LEU A 50 4.32 -16.06 11.40
C LEU A 50 3.75 -17.46 11.65
N GLY A 51 4.42 -18.28 12.46
CA GLY A 51 3.90 -19.59 12.89
C GLY A 51 2.65 -19.46 13.76
N THR A 52 2.60 -18.48 14.65
CA THR A 52 1.40 -18.18 15.45
C THR A 52 0.23 -17.76 14.55
N GLU A 53 0.49 -16.93 13.54
CA GLU A 53 -0.51 -16.48 12.57
C GLU A 53 -1.07 -17.64 11.73
N ALA A 54 -0.20 -18.57 11.30
CA ALA A 54 -0.62 -19.75 10.56
C ALA A 54 -1.58 -20.64 11.36
N VAL A 55 -1.34 -20.81 12.66
CA VAL A 55 -2.23 -21.58 13.56
C VAL A 55 -3.56 -20.86 13.73
N ILE A 56 -3.54 -19.54 13.86
CA ILE A 56 -4.76 -18.73 14.03
C ILE A 56 -5.63 -18.76 12.77
N PHE A 57 -5.04 -18.61 11.59
CA PHE A 57 -5.78 -18.75 10.33
C PHE A 57 -6.33 -20.16 10.10
N PHE A 58 -5.60 -21.18 10.55
CA PHE A 58 -6.11 -22.54 10.49
C PHE A 58 -7.35 -22.71 11.40
N LEU A 59 -7.33 -22.14 12.60
CA LEU A 59 -8.47 -22.19 13.52
C LEU A 59 -9.65 -21.31 13.06
N SER A 60 -9.39 -20.19 12.40
CA SER A 60 -10.43 -19.29 11.86
C SER A 60 -11.30 -19.95 10.79
N ALA A 61 -10.75 -20.90 10.04
CA ALA A 61 -11.49 -21.65 9.03
C ALA A 61 -12.65 -22.50 9.62
N PHE A 62 -12.61 -22.80 10.91
CA PHE A 62 -13.65 -23.56 11.62
C PHE A 62 -14.69 -22.68 12.31
N GLU A 63 -14.64 -21.36 12.12
CA GLU A 63 -15.61 -20.45 12.70
C GLU A 63 -16.97 -20.56 12.00
N PRO A 64 -18.07 -20.65 12.77
CA PRO A 64 -19.41 -20.64 12.19
C PRO A 64 -19.65 -19.29 11.50
N LYS A 65 -20.10 -19.35 10.24
CA LYS A 65 -20.49 -18.16 9.46
C LYS A 65 -21.45 -17.31 10.30
N HIS A 66 -21.08 -16.05 10.51
CA HIS A 66 -21.92 -15.10 11.24
C HIS A 66 -23.29 -15.05 10.57
N ALA A 67 -24.35 -15.23 11.37
CA ALA A 67 -25.71 -15.11 10.87
C ALA A 67 -25.90 -13.67 10.36
N GLU A 68 -26.11 -13.53 9.06
CA GLU A 68 -26.38 -12.24 8.45
C GLU A 68 -27.63 -11.64 9.09
N VAL A 69 -27.55 -10.34 9.42
CA VAL A 69 -28.66 -9.61 10.02
C VAL A 69 -29.80 -9.61 9.00
N ASP A 70 -30.95 -10.19 9.36
CA ASP A 70 -32.13 -10.25 8.52
C ASP A 70 -32.80 -8.86 8.44
N TRP A 71 -32.32 -8.04 7.51
CA TRP A 71 -32.75 -6.67 7.27
C TRP A 71 -34.25 -6.54 6.91
N SER A 72 -34.90 -7.65 6.51
CA SER A 72 -36.33 -7.70 6.20
C SER A 72 -37.23 -7.45 7.42
N LYS A 73 -36.72 -7.63 8.64
CA LYS A 73 -37.45 -7.30 9.89
C LYS A 73 -37.53 -5.81 10.20
N VAL A 74 -36.59 -5.03 9.68
CA VAL A 74 -36.48 -3.58 10.00
C VAL A 74 -37.06 -2.75 8.86
N TYR A 75 -37.00 -3.24 7.62
CA TYR A 75 -37.58 -2.61 6.44
C TYR A 75 -38.44 -3.63 5.67
N PRO A 76 -39.73 -3.77 6.04
CA PRO A 76 -40.65 -4.68 5.34
C PRO A 76 -40.88 -4.30 3.87
N GLU A 77 -40.52 -3.07 3.47
CA GLU A 77 -40.57 -2.56 2.09
C GLU A 77 -39.53 -3.21 1.14
N LEU A 78 -38.53 -3.93 1.68
CA LEU A 78 -37.52 -4.67 0.90
C LEU A 78 -37.87 -6.15 0.70
N ALA A 79 -38.98 -6.61 1.27
CA ALA A 79 -39.47 -7.96 1.02
C ALA A 79 -40.06 -8.03 -0.40
N GLU A 80 -39.71 -9.07 -1.17
CA GLU A 80 -40.18 -9.26 -2.55
C GLU A 80 -41.72 -9.42 -2.67
N ASP A 81 -42.44 -9.57 -1.55
CA ASP A 81 -43.90 -9.78 -1.45
C ASP A 81 -44.65 -8.55 -0.89
N PHE A 82 -44.09 -7.35 -1.01
CA PHE A 82 -44.73 -6.14 -0.49
C PHE A 82 -45.84 -5.62 -1.43
N GLU A 83 -47.10 -6.01 -1.20
CA GLU A 83 -48.27 -5.35 -1.78
C GLU A 83 -48.65 -4.10 -0.97
N ALA A 84 -48.45 -2.91 -1.56
CA ALA A 84 -48.85 -1.64 -0.96
C ALA A 84 -50.39 -1.50 -0.93
N GLN A 85 -51.01 -1.66 0.24
CA GLN A 85 -52.42 -1.32 0.43
C GLN A 85 -52.62 0.20 0.50
N VAL A 86 -53.09 0.79 -0.59
CA VAL A 86 -53.48 2.21 -0.65
C VAL A 86 -54.88 2.37 -0.04
N THR A 87 -54.97 2.69 1.25
CA THR A 87 -56.24 3.12 1.86
C THR A 87 -56.54 4.57 1.51
N THR A 88 -57.54 4.80 0.65
CA THR A 88 -58.08 6.12 0.33
C THR A 88 -58.94 6.65 1.50
N PRO A 89 -58.77 7.91 1.97
CA PRO A 89 -59.56 8.42 3.07
C PRO A 89 -60.97 8.83 2.62
N THR A 90 -61.99 8.20 3.20
CA THR A 90 -63.41 8.58 3.02
C THR A 90 -63.71 9.87 3.78
N ARG A 91 -64.04 10.93 3.05
CA ARG A 91 -64.37 12.25 3.58
C ARG A 91 -65.82 12.26 4.09
N ILE A 92 -66.02 12.27 5.41
CA ILE A 92 -67.35 12.44 6.01
C ILE A 92 -67.73 13.93 5.93
N SER A 93 -68.78 14.24 5.17
CA SER A 93 -69.39 15.57 5.09
C SER A 93 -70.63 15.60 5.98
N ASN A 94 -70.57 16.31 7.10
CA ASN A 94 -71.76 16.68 7.87
C ASN A 94 -71.82 18.21 7.96
N ARG A 95 -72.68 18.83 7.15
CA ARG A 95 -72.89 20.28 7.10
C ARG A 95 -74.36 20.57 7.45
N PRO A 96 -74.67 21.23 8.58
CA PRO A 96 -76.03 21.70 8.85
C PRO A 96 -76.38 22.90 7.97
N SER A 97 -77.64 22.96 7.56
CA SER A 97 -78.23 24.05 6.77
C SER A 97 -78.37 25.34 7.58
N ALA A 98 -78.14 26.46 6.91
CA ALA A 98 -78.22 27.82 7.45
C ALA A 98 -79.66 28.24 7.73
N GLY A 99 -79.86 28.99 8.82
CA GLY A 99 -81.06 29.79 9.02
C GLY A 99 -81.52 29.89 10.46
N GLU A 100 -80.70 30.41 11.37
CA GLU A 100 -81.15 31.09 12.59
C GLU A 100 -79.93 31.70 13.30
N SER A 101 -79.95 33.02 13.46
CA SER A 101 -78.88 33.76 14.13
C SER A 101 -78.80 33.34 15.61
N PRO A 102 -77.67 32.75 16.07
CA PRO A 102 -77.52 32.26 17.44
C PRO A 102 -77.68 33.35 18.51
N LEU A 103 -77.47 34.61 18.14
CA LEU A 103 -77.50 35.75 19.06
C LEU A 103 -78.92 36.15 19.48
N LEU A 104 -79.93 36.00 18.61
CA LEU A 104 -81.32 36.32 18.95
C LEU A 104 -81.94 35.28 19.89
N LYS A 105 -81.52 34.01 19.76
CA LYS A 105 -81.94 32.94 20.68
C LYS A 105 -81.34 33.07 22.08
N ILE A 106 -80.17 33.72 22.23
CA ILE A 106 -79.55 33.93 23.54
C ILE A 106 -80.27 35.03 24.34
N ASP A 107 -80.64 36.14 23.70
CA ASP A 107 -81.37 37.25 24.37
C ASP A 107 -82.79 36.82 24.80
N GLU A 108 -83.45 36.01 23.98
CA GLU A 108 -84.78 35.45 24.26
C GLU A 108 -84.73 34.30 25.30
N MET A 109 -83.65 33.52 25.35
CA MET A 109 -83.39 32.54 26.42
C MET A 109 -83.01 33.19 27.75
N LEU A 110 -82.32 34.33 27.75
CA LEU A 110 -81.97 35.09 28.97
C LEU A 110 -83.20 35.78 29.60
N LYS A 111 -84.17 36.19 28.78
CA LYS A 111 -85.42 36.82 29.24
C LYS A 111 -86.45 35.82 29.76
N THR A 112 -86.42 34.57 29.26
CA THR A 112 -87.45 33.55 29.52
C THR A 112 -87.01 32.49 30.54
N ALA A 113 -85.71 32.30 30.75
CA ALA A 113 -85.22 31.37 31.76
C ALA A 113 -85.12 32.04 33.15
N LYS A 114 -86.13 31.80 34.00
CA LYS A 114 -85.82 31.58 35.43
C LYS A 114 -84.66 30.59 35.45
N VAL A 115 -83.56 30.93 36.14
CA VAL A 115 -82.33 30.13 36.21
C VAL A 115 -82.68 28.69 36.59
N ASP A 116 -82.87 27.86 35.58
CA ASP A 116 -83.18 26.44 35.70
C ASP A 116 -81.84 25.71 35.82
N GLN A 117 -81.80 24.72 36.70
CA GLN A 117 -80.63 23.87 36.96
C GLN A 117 -80.07 23.29 35.65
N ASN A 118 -80.92 23.04 34.66
CA ASN A 118 -80.53 22.58 33.32
C ASN A 118 -79.68 23.58 32.52
N LEU A 119 -79.90 24.89 32.68
CA LEU A 119 -79.15 25.94 31.97
C LEU A 119 -77.75 26.10 32.56
N LEU A 120 -77.64 25.97 33.88
CA LEU A 120 -76.36 25.93 34.58
C LEU A 120 -75.55 24.69 34.20
N ASP A 121 -76.23 23.55 34.07
CA ASP A 121 -75.62 22.27 33.66
C ASP A 121 -75.14 22.31 32.20
N ASN A 122 -75.91 22.93 31.30
CA ASN A 122 -75.54 23.10 29.90
C ASN A 122 -74.41 24.14 29.72
N LEU A 123 -74.39 25.21 30.51
CA LEU A 123 -73.30 26.17 30.54
C LEU A 123 -72.02 25.54 31.09
N GLY A 124 -72.13 24.73 32.15
CA GLY A 124 -71.02 23.94 32.70
C GLY A 124 -70.44 22.98 31.66
N LYS A 125 -71.28 22.24 30.93
CA LYS A 125 -70.85 21.39 29.81
C LYS A 125 -70.18 22.19 28.70
N GLY A 126 -70.70 23.37 28.35
CA GLY A 126 -70.11 24.28 27.36
C GLY A 126 -68.71 24.76 27.76
N LEU A 127 -68.54 25.20 29.01
CA LEU A 127 -67.26 25.60 29.58
C LEU A 127 -66.26 24.43 29.65
N THR A 128 -66.74 23.23 29.99
CA THR A 128 -65.90 22.02 30.03
C THR A 128 -65.45 21.61 28.63
N ASN A 129 -66.33 21.71 27.63
CA ASN A 129 -65.99 21.47 26.23
C ASN A 129 -65.01 22.51 25.69
N LEU A 130 -65.16 23.78 26.07
CA LEU A 130 -64.22 24.84 25.70
C LEU A 130 -62.85 24.62 26.34
N ALA A 131 -62.81 24.26 27.62
CA ALA A 131 -61.56 23.93 28.33
C ALA A 131 -60.87 22.71 27.69
N THR A 132 -61.64 21.69 27.31
CA THR A 132 -61.15 20.50 26.59
C THR A 132 -60.58 20.89 25.22
N SER A 133 -61.29 21.74 24.47
CA SER A 133 -60.83 22.23 23.16
C SER A 133 -59.55 23.07 23.27
N ALA A 134 -59.45 23.94 24.28
CA ALA A 134 -58.24 24.72 24.54
C ALA A 134 -57.04 23.83 24.95
N SER A 135 -57.28 22.78 25.75
CA SER A 135 -56.27 21.78 26.10
C SER A 135 -55.78 20.99 24.87
N GLN A 136 -56.68 20.60 23.97
CA GLN A 136 -56.32 19.95 22.71
C GLN A 136 -55.53 20.88 21.78
N MET A 137 -55.82 22.18 21.78
CA MET A 137 -55.07 23.17 21.00
C MET A 137 -53.63 23.35 21.52
N SER A 138 -53.40 23.19 22.83
CA SER A 138 -52.05 23.10 23.41
C SER A 138 -51.30 21.86 22.92
N ASN A 139 -51.97 20.71 22.78
CA ASN A 139 -51.35 19.49 22.23
C ASN A 139 -51.03 19.62 20.73
N LEU A 140 -51.85 20.34 19.96
CA LEU A 140 -51.57 20.63 18.55
C LEU A 140 -50.32 21.51 18.38
N SER A 141 -50.08 22.44 19.31
CA SER A 141 -48.83 23.23 19.36
C SER A 141 -47.60 22.31 19.52
N ASN A 142 -47.68 21.32 20.42
CA ASN A 142 -46.59 20.34 20.60
C ASN A 142 -46.37 19.47 19.34
N ALA A 143 -47.42 19.11 18.62
CA ALA A 143 -47.32 18.37 17.35
C ALA A 143 -46.67 19.22 16.23
N ALA A 144 -46.96 20.52 16.18
CA ALA A 144 -46.32 21.44 15.24
C ALA A 144 -44.81 21.61 15.55
N VAL A 145 -44.44 21.67 16.84
CA VAL A 145 -43.03 21.69 17.28
C VAL A 145 -42.30 20.42 16.86
N ALA A 146 -42.91 19.24 17.10
CA ALA A 146 -42.32 17.95 16.70
C ALA A 146 -42.13 17.83 15.17
N THR A 147 -43.06 18.37 14.38
CA THR A 147 -42.96 18.37 12.91
C THR A 147 -41.82 19.28 12.43
N ASN A 148 -41.66 20.44 13.07
CA ASN A 148 -40.57 21.38 12.75
C ASN A 148 -39.20 20.81 13.15
N GLU A 149 -39.14 20.09 14.28
CA GLU A 149 -37.95 19.37 14.73
C GLU A 149 -37.60 18.19 13.83
N TYR A 150 -38.60 17.44 13.35
CA TYR A 150 -38.40 16.41 12.33
C TYR A 150 -37.83 16.98 11.04
N ALA A 151 -38.42 18.07 10.50
CA ALA A 151 -37.92 18.73 9.30
C ALA A 151 -36.45 19.19 9.47
N LYS A 152 -36.13 19.76 10.64
CA LYS A 152 -34.76 20.16 10.99
C LYS A 152 -33.80 18.96 11.03
N ASN A 153 -34.20 17.86 11.67
CA ASN A 153 -33.38 16.65 11.75
C ASN A 153 -33.14 16.01 10.37
N VAL A 154 -34.16 15.99 9.49
CA VAL A 154 -34.00 15.54 8.10
C VAL A 154 -33.02 16.43 7.34
N GLN A 155 -33.10 17.75 7.53
CA GLN A 155 -32.17 18.69 6.89
C GLN A 155 -30.73 18.53 7.41
N THR A 156 -30.56 18.31 8.71
CA THR A 156 -29.26 17.96 9.30
C THR A 156 -28.73 16.64 8.74
N ALA A 157 -29.55 15.60 8.66
CA ALA A 157 -29.17 14.30 8.10
C ALA A 157 -28.75 14.41 6.63
N ALA A 158 -29.49 15.17 5.82
CA ALA A 158 -29.12 15.45 4.42
C ALA A 158 -27.76 16.15 4.33
N SER A 159 -27.49 17.10 5.25
CA SER A 159 -26.20 17.81 5.31
C SER A 159 -25.06 16.88 5.71
N SER A 160 -25.27 16.01 6.71
CA SER A 160 -24.31 14.99 7.11
C SER A 160 -24.02 13.99 5.99
N LEU A 161 -25.02 13.59 5.20
CA LEU A 161 -24.83 12.72 4.04
C LEU A 161 -23.99 13.40 2.94
N MET A 162 -24.18 14.70 2.70
CA MET A 162 -23.33 15.46 1.77
C MET A 162 -21.88 15.52 2.25
N GLU A 163 -21.65 15.77 3.55
CA GLU A 163 -20.30 15.79 4.14
C GLU A 163 -19.66 14.39 4.10
N MET A 164 -20.44 13.33 4.30
CA MET A 164 -19.99 11.94 4.16
C MET A 164 -19.57 11.65 2.73
N ASN A 165 -20.36 12.05 1.73
CA ASN A 165 -20.05 11.82 0.32
C ASN A 165 -18.76 12.57 -0.10
N LYS A 166 -18.56 13.79 0.41
CA LYS A 166 -17.32 14.56 0.25
C LYS A 166 -16.12 13.86 0.91
N SER A 167 -16.28 13.32 2.11
CA SER A 167 -15.24 12.56 2.80
C SER A 167 -14.89 11.28 2.04
N TYR A 168 -15.89 10.60 1.49
CA TYR A 168 -15.71 9.42 0.64
C TYR A 168 -14.94 9.75 -0.64
N GLY A 169 -15.26 10.88 -1.29
CA GLY A 169 -14.49 11.39 -2.43
C GLY A 169 -13.03 11.70 -2.09
N THR A 170 -12.78 12.24 -0.90
CA THR A 170 -11.40 12.47 -0.40
C THR A 170 -10.67 11.15 -0.15
N ALA A 171 -11.33 10.17 0.48
CA ALA A 171 -10.76 8.83 0.71
C ALA A 171 -10.42 8.13 -0.61
N MET A 172 -11.29 8.21 -1.62
CA MET A 172 -11.02 7.64 -2.95
C MET A 172 -9.83 8.30 -3.65
N LYS A 173 -9.66 9.62 -3.51
CA LYS A 173 -8.46 10.32 -4.01
C LYS A 173 -7.20 9.86 -3.28
N ALA A 174 -7.26 9.64 -1.97
CA ALA A 174 -6.12 9.14 -1.20
C ALA A 174 -5.74 7.71 -1.61
N VAL A 175 -6.73 6.83 -1.85
CA VAL A 175 -6.51 5.48 -2.38
C VAL A 175 -5.89 5.53 -3.78
N GLY A 176 -6.35 6.42 -4.66
CA GLY A 176 -5.73 6.65 -5.97
C GLY A 176 -4.27 7.07 -5.85
N ALA A 177 -3.99 8.08 -5.01
CA ALA A 177 -2.62 8.54 -4.76
C ALA A 177 -1.72 7.45 -4.16
N MET A 178 -2.25 6.58 -3.30
CA MET A 178 -1.51 5.41 -2.78
C MET A 178 -1.19 4.38 -3.86
N ALA A 179 -2.11 4.16 -4.81
CA ALA A 179 -1.88 3.25 -5.93
C ALA A 179 -0.79 3.80 -6.86
N ASP A 180 -0.83 5.10 -7.17
CA ASP A 180 0.21 5.78 -7.95
C ASP A 180 1.57 5.72 -7.24
N ALA A 181 1.61 6.05 -5.94
CA ALA A 181 2.84 5.95 -5.14
C ALA A 181 3.39 4.52 -5.06
N SER A 182 2.52 3.50 -5.04
CA SER A 182 2.93 2.09 -5.05
C SER A 182 3.53 1.69 -6.40
N LYS A 183 2.98 2.21 -7.50
CA LYS A 183 3.56 2.04 -8.84
C LYS A 183 4.93 2.71 -8.93
N ASP A 184 5.05 3.96 -8.51
CA ASP A 184 6.32 4.69 -8.47
C ASP A 184 7.35 3.97 -7.61
N THR A 185 6.95 3.39 -6.48
CA THR A 185 7.81 2.57 -5.61
C THR A 185 8.32 1.33 -6.34
N SER A 186 7.46 0.64 -7.10
CA SER A 186 7.87 -0.51 -7.90
C SER A 186 8.86 -0.13 -9.01
N GLU A 187 8.61 0.98 -9.71
CA GLU A 187 9.51 1.50 -10.73
C GLU A 187 10.85 1.93 -10.13
N TYR A 188 10.84 2.62 -8.98
CA TYR A 188 12.05 2.96 -8.22
C TYR A 188 12.83 1.71 -7.81
N HIS A 189 12.15 0.66 -7.32
CA HIS A 189 12.81 -0.59 -6.96
C HIS A 189 13.46 -1.27 -8.18
N ALA A 190 12.82 -1.20 -9.35
CA ALA A 190 13.42 -1.68 -10.61
C ALA A 190 14.65 -0.85 -11.00
N GLN A 191 14.58 0.48 -10.85
CA GLN A 191 15.69 1.39 -11.12
C GLN A 191 16.89 1.12 -10.20
N VAL A 192 16.65 0.97 -8.89
CA VAL A 192 17.67 0.65 -7.89
C VAL A 192 18.32 -0.70 -8.20
N LYS A 193 17.52 -1.73 -8.53
CA LYS A 193 18.05 -3.03 -8.93
C LYS A 193 18.95 -2.92 -10.16
N LYS A 194 18.59 -2.10 -11.14
CA LYS A 194 19.42 -1.84 -12.33
C LYS A 194 20.73 -1.14 -11.95
N VAL A 195 20.70 -0.15 -11.06
CA VAL A 195 21.90 0.52 -10.54
C VAL A 195 22.79 -0.46 -9.79
N THR A 196 22.23 -1.32 -8.92
CA THR A 196 22.98 -2.35 -8.20
C THR A 196 23.66 -3.33 -9.15
N ASN A 197 22.94 -3.80 -10.18
CA ASN A 197 23.52 -4.69 -11.21
C ASN A 197 24.66 -4.00 -11.98
N ASN A 198 24.48 -2.72 -12.33
CA ASN A 198 25.52 -1.94 -12.99
C ASN A 198 26.74 -1.75 -12.09
N LEU A 199 26.56 -1.46 -10.80
CA LEU A 199 27.66 -1.35 -9.83
C LEU A 199 28.40 -2.68 -9.65
N ALA A 200 27.69 -3.81 -9.60
CA ALA A 200 28.31 -5.12 -9.56
C ALA A 200 29.13 -5.40 -10.82
N SER A 201 28.59 -5.05 -11.98
CA SER A 201 29.29 -5.18 -13.27
C SER A 201 30.52 -4.26 -13.33
N LEU A 202 30.41 -3.03 -12.80
CA LEU A 202 31.50 -2.07 -12.76
C LEU A 202 32.62 -2.53 -11.82
N ASN A 203 32.28 -3.09 -10.66
CA ASN A 203 33.26 -3.71 -9.76
C ASN A 203 33.97 -4.89 -10.44
N ALA A 204 33.25 -5.73 -11.19
CA ALA A 204 33.86 -6.83 -11.94
C ALA A 204 34.81 -6.32 -13.04
N VAL A 205 34.46 -5.22 -13.74
CA VAL A 205 35.35 -4.58 -14.71
C VAL A 205 36.57 -3.97 -14.01
N TYR A 206 36.41 -3.36 -12.83
CA TYR A 206 37.52 -2.81 -12.06
C TYR A 206 38.51 -3.89 -11.60
N GLU A 207 38.02 -5.02 -11.11
CA GLU A 207 38.87 -6.19 -10.81
C GLU A 207 39.57 -6.72 -12.07
N MET A 208 38.86 -6.74 -13.21
CA MET A 208 39.43 -7.14 -14.49
C MET A 208 40.52 -6.17 -14.96
N GLU A 209 40.32 -4.85 -14.85
CA GLU A 209 41.32 -3.83 -15.18
C GLU A 209 42.56 -3.96 -14.29
N LEU A 210 42.38 -4.15 -12.98
CA LEU A 210 43.52 -4.37 -12.07
C LEU A 210 44.31 -5.62 -12.46
N LYS A 211 43.62 -6.71 -12.83
CA LYS A 211 44.25 -7.94 -13.30
C LYS A 211 44.95 -7.75 -14.64
N ASP A 212 44.35 -7.01 -15.56
CA ASP A 212 44.96 -6.73 -16.87
C ASP A 212 46.17 -5.81 -16.72
N ALA A 213 46.12 -4.83 -15.82
CA ALA A 213 47.26 -3.99 -15.45
C ALA A 213 48.41 -4.84 -14.85
N ASP A 214 48.13 -5.78 -13.95
CA ASP A 214 49.15 -6.72 -13.45
C ASP A 214 49.77 -7.55 -14.58
N SER A 215 48.91 -8.08 -15.47
CA SER A 215 49.35 -8.81 -16.67
C SER A 215 50.22 -7.95 -17.58
N HIS A 216 49.83 -6.69 -17.80
CA HIS A 216 50.57 -5.74 -18.61
C HIS A 216 51.94 -5.43 -18.02
N VAL A 217 52.03 -5.18 -16.70
CA VAL A 217 53.31 -4.99 -16.01
C VAL A 217 54.19 -6.23 -16.11
N LYS A 218 53.62 -7.43 -15.95
CA LYS A 218 54.35 -8.69 -16.07
C LYS A 218 54.87 -8.92 -17.49
N ASN A 219 54.08 -8.59 -18.51
CA ASN A 219 54.49 -8.66 -19.92
C ASN A 219 55.54 -7.61 -20.25
N MET A 220 55.41 -6.40 -19.71
CA MET A 220 56.39 -5.32 -19.85
C MET A 220 57.74 -5.72 -19.21
N ASN A 221 57.73 -6.34 -18.03
CA ASN A 221 58.94 -6.88 -17.41
C ASN A 221 59.61 -7.94 -18.27
N LYS A 222 58.84 -8.90 -18.81
CA LYS A 222 59.37 -9.90 -19.76
C LYS A 222 59.92 -9.28 -21.04
N PHE A 223 59.30 -8.22 -21.53
CA PHE A 223 59.79 -7.47 -22.68
C PHE A 223 61.14 -6.80 -22.35
N TYR A 224 61.27 -6.17 -21.18
CA TYR A 224 62.54 -5.60 -20.74
C TYR A 224 63.65 -6.66 -20.59
N GLU A 225 63.34 -7.84 -20.05
CA GLU A 225 64.28 -8.96 -19.98
C GLU A 225 64.71 -9.42 -21.38
N SER A 226 63.75 -9.59 -22.29
CA SER A 226 64.01 -10.01 -23.67
C SER A 226 64.83 -8.97 -24.43
N LEU A 227 64.54 -7.68 -24.23
CA LEU A 227 65.28 -6.57 -24.83
C LEU A 227 66.71 -6.52 -24.29
N THR A 228 66.88 -6.71 -22.98
CA THR A 228 68.21 -6.77 -22.35
C THR A 228 69.02 -7.95 -22.88
N GLY A 229 68.40 -9.12 -22.99
CA GLY A 229 69.02 -10.30 -23.59
C GLY A 229 69.40 -10.09 -25.06
N ALA A 230 68.51 -9.47 -25.86
CA ALA A 230 68.79 -9.12 -27.25
C ALA A 230 69.95 -8.12 -27.36
N MET A 231 70.00 -7.09 -26.51
CA MET A 231 71.11 -6.13 -26.46
C MET A 231 72.43 -6.80 -26.08
N GLN A 232 72.43 -7.72 -25.11
CA GLN A 232 73.62 -8.52 -24.77
C GLN A 232 74.07 -9.40 -25.94
N GLY A 233 73.13 -10.05 -26.64
CA GLY A 233 73.40 -10.82 -27.84
C GLY A 233 74.02 -9.98 -28.95
N LEU A 234 73.46 -8.80 -29.24
CA LEU A 234 73.98 -7.82 -30.19
C LEU A 234 75.40 -7.38 -29.84
N SER A 235 75.65 -7.08 -28.56
CA SER A 235 77.00 -6.73 -28.07
C SER A 235 77.99 -7.86 -28.33
N LYS A 236 77.62 -9.10 -28.02
CA LYS A 236 78.45 -10.29 -28.23
C LYS A 236 78.71 -10.59 -29.71
N VAL A 237 77.71 -10.36 -30.57
CA VAL A 237 77.87 -10.44 -32.04
C VAL A 237 78.86 -9.38 -32.54
N GLY A 238 78.79 -8.16 -32.01
CA GLY A 238 79.76 -7.10 -32.29
C GLY A 238 81.18 -7.50 -31.90
N GLU A 239 81.35 -8.06 -30.70
CA GLU A 239 82.65 -8.57 -30.23
C GLU A 239 83.19 -9.69 -31.13
N ASN A 240 82.36 -10.68 -31.47
CA ASN A 240 82.74 -11.78 -32.35
C ASN A 240 83.09 -11.31 -33.76
N THR A 241 82.37 -10.33 -34.30
CA THR A 241 82.65 -9.73 -35.61
C THR A 241 84.00 -9.02 -35.61
N SER A 242 84.32 -8.30 -34.52
CA SER A 242 85.63 -7.67 -34.33
C SER A 242 86.75 -8.72 -34.33
N LYS A 243 86.62 -9.78 -33.53
CA LYS A 243 87.59 -10.90 -33.49
C LYS A 243 87.75 -11.56 -34.85
N PHE A 244 86.66 -11.85 -35.54
CA PHE A 244 86.68 -12.43 -36.89
C PHE A 244 87.43 -11.54 -37.89
N THR A 245 87.23 -10.22 -37.82
CA THR A 245 87.96 -9.26 -38.65
C THR A 245 89.46 -9.28 -38.35
N THR A 246 89.84 -9.38 -37.07
CA THR A 246 91.25 -9.55 -36.65
C THR A 246 91.86 -10.84 -37.21
N GLU A 247 91.17 -11.97 -37.06
CA GLU A 247 91.64 -13.27 -37.56
C GLU A 247 91.76 -13.29 -39.09
N LEU A 248 90.81 -12.70 -39.82
CA LEU A 248 90.91 -12.52 -41.27
C LEU A 248 92.10 -11.64 -41.67
N GLY A 249 92.39 -10.59 -40.92
CA GLY A 249 93.58 -9.77 -41.11
C GLY A 249 94.86 -10.58 -40.94
N THR A 250 94.95 -11.37 -39.87
CA THR A 250 96.08 -12.28 -39.62
C THR A 250 96.23 -13.33 -40.72
N LEU A 251 95.13 -13.95 -41.16
CA LEU A 251 95.12 -14.91 -42.26
C LEU A 251 95.59 -14.27 -43.57
N THR A 252 95.13 -13.06 -43.88
CA THR A 252 95.55 -12.30 -45.07
C THR A 252 97.04 -12.01 -45.03
N ASN A 253 97.57 -11.61 -43.87
CA ASN A 253 99.00 -11.39 -43.67
C ASN A 253 99.79 -12.69 -43.88
N ASN A 254 99.33 -13.81 -43.31
CA ASN A 254 99.95 -15.12 -43.48
C ASN A 254 99.92 -15.59 -44.94
N LEU A 255 98.81 -15.45 -45.64
CA LEU A 255 98.70 -15.78 -47.07
C LEU A 255 99.62 -14.90 -47.92
N THR A 256 99.74 -13.62 -47.60
CA THR A 256 100.66 -12.70 -48.27
C THR A 256 102.11 -13.10 -48.04
N ALA A 257 102.47 -13.45 -46.80
CA ALA A 257 103.80 -13.94 -46.46
C ALA A 257 104.12 -15.26 -47.19
N LEU A 258 103.16 -16.20 -47.22
CA LEU A 258 103.28 -17.46 -47.94
C LEU A 258 103.49 -17.23 -49.44
N ASN A 259 102.67 -16.38 -50.07
CA ASN A 259 102.82 -15.99 -51.48
C ASN A 259 104.17 -15.31 -51.75
N LYS A 260 104.68 -14.49 -50.82
CA LYS A 260 106.00 -13.89 -50.94
C LYS A 260 107.12 -14.94 -50.90
N VAL A 261 107.02 -15.94 -50.03
CA VAL A 261 107.96 -17.07 -49.98
C VAL A 261 107.88 -17.89 -51.26
N TYR A 262 106.69 -18.25 -51.74
CA TYR A 262 106.53 -18.95 -53.01
C TYR A 262 107.05 -18.14 -54.20
N GLY A 263 106.83 -16.81 -54.23
CA GLY A 263 107.38 -15.93 -55.26
C GLY A 263 108.90 -15.85 -55.20
N SER A 264 109.49 -15.81 -54.01
CA SER A 264 110.94 -15.86 -53.82
C SER A 264 111.54 -17.21 -54.24
N MET A 265 110.83 -18.32 -53.98
CA MET A 265 111.23 -19.67 -54.39
C MET A 265 111.09 -19.87 -55.91
N LEU A 266 110.03 -19.32 -56.52
CA LEU A 266 109.84 -19.32 -57.97
C LEU A 266 110.90 -18.47 -58.67
N THR A 267 111.25 -17.30 -58.11
CA THR A 267 112.35 -16.45 -58.62
C THR A 267 113.69 -17.18 -58.49
N ALA A 268 113.94 -17.86 -57.37
CA ALA A 268 115.14 -18.66 -57.16
C ALA A 268 115.23 -19.87 -58.12
N MET A 269 114.10 -20.51 -58.45
CA MET A 269 114.04 -21.59 -59.45
C MET A 269 114.19 -21.09 -60.89
N ARG A 270 113.71 -19.88 -61.22
CA ARG A 270 113.85 -19.28 -62.56
C ARG A 270 115.19 -18.58 -62.80
N GLY A 271 115.87 -18.16 -61.73
CA GLY A 271 117.21 -17.56 -61.78
C GLY A 271 118.34 -18.58 -61.85
N SER A 272 118.03 -19.88 -61.90
CA SER A 272 118.99 -20.96 -62.16
C SER A 272 118.94 -21.35 -63.65
N ASN A 273 119.38 -20.44 -64.52
CA ASN A 273 119.86 -20.74 -65.86
C ASN A 273 120.78 -19.62 -66.35
#